data_AF-A0A4Q3KGG8-F1
#
_entry.id   AF-A0A4Q3KGG8-F1
#
_cell.length_a   1.000
_cell.length_b   1.000
_cell.length_c   1.000
_cell.angle_alpha   90.00
_cell.angle_beta   90.00
_cell.angle_gamma   90.00
#
_symmetry.space_group_name_H-M   'P 1'
#
loop_
_entity.id
_entity.type
_entity.pdbx_description
1 polymer ?
#
loop_
_entity_poly.entity_id
_entity_poly.type
_entity_poly.pdbx_seq_one_letter_code
_entity_poly.pdbx_strand_id
1 'polypeptide(L)'
;MSDGLSASMDTSKIFARLNRLEKKVQHAVIPAAQAGAQVFYDETRARVPVSDFAHYFYGQYSKRTGQRYYFEPGNLRNSIYQYRLRYTDDGGRATYAIAWNHRTAPYGYMVENGTSNAPAHPFLRPAYHAAKGRAQQATSAVLKAAAKEALA
;
A
#
# COMPACT_ATOMS: atom_id res chain seq x y z
N MET A 1 31.23 -52.25 36.05
CA MET A 1 30.34 -51.09 35.82
C MET A 1 30.54 -50.69 34.38
N SER A 2 29.50 -50.71 33.54
CA SER A 2 29.63 -50.34 32.13
C SER A 2 29.73 -48.82 32.00
N ASP A 3 30.76 -48.34 31.31
CA ASP A 3 30.92 -46.92 31.01
C ASP A 3 29.75 -46.43 30.16
N GLY A 4 29.13 -45.32 30.58
CA GLY A 4 28.00 -44.74 29.88
C GLY A 4 28.42 -44.14 28.54
N LEU A 5 27.70 -44.47 27.47
CA LEU A 5 27.86 -43.85 26.16
C LEU A 5 27.22 -42.44 26.20
N SER A 6 28.00 -41.40 25.87
CA SER A 6 27.49 -40.04 25.68
C SER A 6 27.74 -39.56 24.26
N ALA A 7 26.79 -38.77 23.73
CA ALA A 7 26.90 -38.07 22.46
C ALA A 7 26.57 -36.60 22.68
N SER A 8 27.35 -35.69 22.09
CA SER A 8 27.13 -34.24 22.14
C SER A 8 27.15 -33.65 20.72
N MET A 9 26.38 -32.59 20.51
CA MET A 9 26.31 -31.88 19.22
C MET A 9 26.41 -30.37 19.45
N ASP A 10 27.28 -29.70 18.71
CA ASP A 10 27.35 -28.23 18.68
C ASP A 10 26.23 -27.65 17.80
N THR A 11 25.32 -26.90 18.41
CA THR A 11 24.16 -26.27 17.75
C THR A 11 24.39 -24.80 17.40
N SER A 12 25.54 -24.22 17.75
CA SER A 12 25.82 -22.79 17.61
C SER A 12 25.62 -22.27 16.18
N LYS A 13 25.99 -23.08 15.18
CA LYS A 13 25.81 -22.74 13.76
C LYS A 13 24.34 -22.69 13.33
N ILE A 14 23.48 -23.51 13.92
CA ILE A 14 22.03 -23.51 13.64
C ILE A 14 21.43 -22.23 14.20
N PHE A 15 21.72 -21.87 15.45
CA PHE A 15 21.26 -20.63 16.06
C PHE A 15 21.75 -19.39 15.30
N ALA A 16 23.01 -19.38 14.85
CA ALA A 16 23.54 -18.29 14.04
C ALA A 16 22.78 -18.11 12.71
N ARG A 17 22.36 -19.22 12.06
CA ARG A 17 21.54 -19.17 10.84
C ARG A 17 20.13 -18.64 11.11
N LEU A 18 19.48 -19.10 12.19
CA LEU A 18 18.15 -18.62 12.59
C LEU A 18 18.16 -17.11 12.91
N ASN A 19 19.18 -16.63 13.62
CA ASN A 19 19.33 -15.20 13.91
C ASN A 19 19.55 -14.36 12.65
N ARG A 20 20.25 -14.89 11.64
CA ARG A 20 20.41 -14.21 10.35
C ARG A 20 19.08 -14.14 9.59
N LEU A 21 18.33 -15.25 9.58
CA LEU A 21 17.00 -15.32 8.97
C LEU A 21 16.06 -14.29 9.60
N GLU A 22 15.98 -14.25 10.92
CA GLU A 22 15.15 -13.29 11.65
C GLU A 22 15.46 -11.85 11.23
N LYS A 23 16.73 -11.44 11.31
CA LYS A 23 17.15 -10.07 10.95
C LYS A 23 16.85 -9.72 9.49
N LYS A 24 17.12 -10.64 8.57
CA LYS A 24 16.86 -10.44 7.13
C LYS A 24 15.37 -10.28 6.85
N VAL A 25 14.52 -11.13 7.43
CA VAL A 25 13.07 -11.07 7.26
C VAL A 25 12.50 -9.79 7.91
N GLN A 26 12.98 -9.42 9.11
CA GLN A 26 12.58 -8.17 9.78
C GLN A 26 12.91 -6.94 8.91
N HIS A 27 14.11 -6.87 8.33
CA HIS A 27 14.48 -5.78 7.42
C HIS A 27 13.67 -5.79 6.12
N ALA A 28 13.14 -6.95 5.70
CA ALA A 28 12.34 -7.09 4.50
C ALA A 28 10.86 -6.71 4.67
N VAL A 29 10.38 -6.46 5.90
CA VAL A 29 8.97 -6.12 6.15
C VAL A 29 8.53 -4.85 5.43
N ILE A 30 9.33 -3.77 5.52
CA ILE A 30 9.04 -2.50 4.84
C ILE A 30 8.98 -2.66 3.32
N PRO A 31 10.02 -3.20 2.64
CA PRO A 31 9.97 -3.37 1.19
C PRO A 31 8.87 -4.35 0.75
N ALA A 32 8.55 -5.37 1.56
CA ALA A 32 7.46 -6.30 1.26
C ALA A 32 6.08 -5.63 1.35
N ALA A 33 5.86 -4.79 2.38
CA ALA A 33 4.63 -4.02 2.51
C ALA A 33 4.50 -3.00 1.35
N GLN A 34 5.59 -2.33 1.00
CA GLN A 34 5.62 -1.39 -0.13
C GLN A 34 5.32 -2.08 -1.46
N ALA A 35 5.84 -3.29 -1.69
CA ALA A 35 5.55 -4.05 -2.91
C ALA A 35 4.05 -4.39 -3.03
N GLY A 36 3.40 -4.77 -1.93
CA GLY A 36 1.95 -4.96 -1.90
C GLY A 36 1.18 -3.66 -2.13
N ALA A 37 1.62 -2.56 -1.50
CA ALA A 37 1.03 -1.24 -1.66
C ALA A 37 1.11 -0.72 -3.10
N GLN A 38 2.23 -0.98 -3.78
CA GLN A 38 2.42 -0.60 -5.18
C GLN A 38 1.34 -1.21 -6.08
N VAL A 39 0.98 -2.48 -5.85
CA VAL A 39 -0.10 -3.14 -6.61
C VAL A 39 -1.45 -2.46 -6.38
N PHE A 40 -1.76 -2.05 -5.14
CA PHE A 40 -2.98 -1.28 -4.87
C PHE A 40 -2.94 0.11 -5.48
N TYR A 41 -1.81 0.79 -5.45
CA TYR A 41 -1.60 2.10 -6.06
C TYR A 41 -1.89 2.06 -7.57
N ASP A 42 -1.30 1.10 -8.27
CA ASP A 42 -1.46 0.94 -9.72
C ASP A 42 -2.91 0.61 -10.08
N GLU A 43 -3.54 -0.31 -9.34
CA GLU A 43 -4.94 -0.66 -9.54
C GLU A 43 -5.87 0.53 -9.26
N THR A 44 -5.60 1.31 -8.22
CA THR A 44 -6.37 2.51 -7.87
C THR A 44 -6.29 3.51 -9.01
N ARG A 45 -5.09 3.81 -9.50
CA ARG A 45 -4.90 4.75 -10.62
C ARG A 45 -5.58 4.29 -11.91
N ALA A 46 -5.60 2.99 -12.19
CA ALA A 46 -6.28 2.44 -13.36
C ALA A 46 -7.82 2.60 -13.27
N ARG A 47 -8.38 2.62 -12.06
CA ARG A 47 -9.82 2.70 -11.82
C ARG A 47 -10.36 4.10 -11.61
N VAL A 48 -9.50 5.07 -11.31
CA VAL A 48 -9.94 6.46 -11.15
C VAL A 48 -10.56 6.93 -12.46
N PRO A 49 -11.83 7.39 -12.45
CA PRO A 49 -12.47 7.89 -13.65
C PRO A 49 -11.75 9.16 -14.15
N VAL A 50 -11.61 9.26 -15.46
CA VAL A 50 -10.98 10.40 -16.14
C VAL A 50 -12.02 10.99 -17.08
N SER A 51 -12.31 12.28 -16.89
CA SER A 51 -13.19 13.04 -17.78
C SER A 51 -12.50 13.27 -19.12
N ASP A 52 -13.25 13.23 -20.22
CA ASP A 52 -12.75 13.58 -21.56
C ASP A 52 -12.42 15.08 -21.69
N PHE A 53 -13.08 15.91 -20.87
CA PHE A 53 -12.94 17.36 -20.88
C PHE A 53 -12.51 17.90 -19.52
N ALA A 54 -11.86 19.06 -19.54
CA ALA A 54 -11.62 19.83 -18.33
C ALA A 54 -12.95 20.19 -17.66
N HIS A 55 -12.92 20.26 -16.33
CA HIS A 55 -14.13 20.51 -15.55
C HIS A 55 -13.86 21.54 -14.45
N TYR A 56 -14.95 22.07 -13.92
CA TYR A 56 -14.90 23.04 -12.83
C TYR A 56 -15.45 22.43 -11.54
N PHE A 57 -14.77 22.69 -10.43
CA PHE A 57 -15.32 22.44 -9.10
C PHE A 57 -15.93 23.72 -8.53
N TYR A 58 -17.06 23.54 -7.87
CA TYR A 58 -17.78 24.59 -7.16
C TYR A 58 -17.70 24.27 -5.66
N GLY A 59 -16.80 24.97 -4.97
CA GLY A 59 -16.64 24.85 -3.53
C GLY A 59 -17.77 25.55 -2.76
N GLN A 60 -17.71 25.46 -1.43
CA GLN A 60 -18.72 26.03 -0.53
C GLN A 60 -18.99 27.52 -0.80
N TYR A 61 -17.96 28.29 -1.13
CA TYR A 61 -18.08 29.74 -1.36
C TYR A 61 -18.46 30.12 -2.79
N SER A 62 -18.47 29.17 -3.74
CA SER A 62 -18.68 29.46 -5.16
C SER A 62 -20.01 30.16 -5.46
N LYS A 63 -21.08 29.85 -4.71
CA LYS A 63 -22.38 30.52 -4.86
C LYS A 63 -22.35 32.00 -4.46
N ARG A 64 -21.50 32.37 -3.50
CA ARG A 64 -21.40 33.73 -2.97
C ARG A 64 -20.37 34.57 -3.72
N THR A 65 -19.25 33.98 -4.10
CA THR A 65 -18.12 34.70 -4.70
C THR A 65 -18.04 34.57 -6.23
N GLY A 66 -18.82 33.65 -6.82
CA GLY A 66 -18.69 33.29 -8.23
C GLY A 66 -17.40 32.51 -8.56
N GLN A 67 -16.56 32.19 -7.56
CA GLN A 67 -15.29 31.51 -7.78
C GLN A 67 -15.53 30.07 -8.25
N ARG A 68 -14.86 29.69 -9.34
CA ARG A 68 -14.83 28.32 -9.87
C ARG A 68 -13.39 27.87 -10.01
N TYR A 69 -13.13 26.60 -9.73
CA TYR A 69 -11.78 26.03 -9.78
C TYR A 69 -11.67 25.11 -10.99
N TYR A 70 -10.76 25.44 -11.90
CA TYR A 70 -10.52 24.68 -13.12
C TYR A 70 -9.63 23.46 -12.86
N PHE A 71 -9.98 22.31 -13.42
CA PHE A 71 -9.20 21.08 -13.33
C PHE A 71 -9.06 20.38 -14.67
N GLU A 72 -7.82 20.01 -14.98
CA GLU A 72 -7.49 19.21 -16.16
C GLU A 72 -8.02 17.77 -16.05
N PRO A 73 -8.35 17.12 -17.18
CA PRO A 73 -8.57 15.68 -17.26
C PRO A 73 -7.50 14.89 -16.51
N GLY A 74 -7.93 13.96 -15.66
CA GLY A 74 -7.03 13.04 -14.96
C GLY A 74 -6.29 13.63 -13.76
N ASN A 75 -6.58 14.88 -13.36
CA ASN A 75 -6.01 15.48 -12.15
C ASN A 75 -6.21 14.62 -10.90
N LEU A 76 -7.42 14.06 -10.69
CA LEU A 76 -7.68 13.12 -9.59
C LEU A 76 -6.77 11.87 -9.65
N ARG A 77 -6.63 11.24 -10.83
CA ARG A 77 -5.77 10.07 -11.03
C ARG A 77 -4.32 10.37 -10.70
N ASN A 78 -3.86 11.56 -11.08
CA ASN A 78 -2.50 12.01 -10.84
C ASN A 78 -2.28 12.42 -9.38
N SER A 79 -3.35 12.68 -8.63
CA SER A 79 -3.30 13.00 -7.20
C SER A 79 -3.22 11.76 -6.30
N ILE A 80 -3.36 10.55 -6.84
CA ILE A 80 -3.24 9.31 -6.08
C ILE A 80 -1.79 9.15 -5.60
N TYR A 81 -1.63 8.79 -4.33
CA TYR A 81 -0.33 8.53 -3.70
C TYR A 81 -0.42 7.40 -2.68
N GLN A 82 0.73 6.80 -2.40
CA GLN A 82 0.91 5.85 -1.30
C GLN A 82 1.78 6.47 -0.22
N TYR A 83 1.50 6.13 1.04
CA TYR A 83 2.32 6.57 2.17
C TYR A 83 2.34 5.53 3.28
N ARG A 84 3.45 5.48 4.01
CA ARG A 84 3.62 4.58 5.15
C ARG A 84 3.03 5.21 6.41
N LEU A 85 2.26 4.44 7.19
CA LEU A 85 1.71 4.88 8.46
C LEU A 85 2.80 4.89 9.54
N ARG A 86 2.92 6.01 10.27
CA ARG A 86 3.96 6.18 11.31
C ARG A 86 3.74 5.32 12.56
N TYR A 87 2.48 4.99 12.88
CA TYR A 87 2.10 4.37 14.17
C TYR A 87 1.95 2.85 14.11
N THR A 88 2.36 2.21 13.01
CA THR A 88 2.26 0.75 12.84
C THR A 88 3.60 0.04 12.91
N ASP A 89 4.68 0.77 13.21
CA ASP A 89 6.05 0.24 13.26
C ASP A 89 6.35 -0.34 14.65
N ASP A 90 5.69 -1.42 15.03
CA ASP A 90 5.82 -2.11 16.32
C ASP A 90 6.77 -3.33 16.27
N GLY A 91 7.84 -3.24 15.49
CA GLY A 91 8.91 -4.27 15.50
C GLY A 91 8.63 -5.51 14.63
N GLY A 92 7.61 -5.46 13.76
CA GLY A 92 7.35 -6.55 12.81
C GLY A 92 6.31 -6.25 11.73
N ARG A 93 5.78 -5.03 11.69
CA ARG A 93 4.72 -4.63 10.78
C ARG A 93 5.06 -3.30 10.11
N ALA A 94 4.73 -3.21 8.83
CA ALA A 94 4.73 -1.97 8.08
C ALA A 94 3.40 -1.86 7.35
N THR A 95 2.70 -0.74 7.53
CA THR A 95 1.41 -0.50 6.88
C THR A 95 1.52 0.67 5.92
N TYR A 96 1.04 0.46 4.71
CA TYR A 96 0.91 1.50 3.70
C TYR A 96 -0.56 1.76 3.43
N ALA A 97 -0.89 3.04 3.23
CA ALA A 97 -2.21 3.49 2.82
C ALA A 97 -2.13 4.12 1.42
N ILE A 98 -3.19 3.93 0.65
CA ILE A 98 -3.40 4.57 -0.65
C ILE A 98 -4.47 5.65 -0.47
N ALA A 99 -4.18 6.85 -0.93
CA ALA A 99 -5.08 7.99 -0.82
C ALA A 99 -4.94 8.91 -2.04
N TRP A 100 -5.79 9.93 -2.12
CA TRP A 100 -5.65 11.03 -3.08
C TRP A 100 -5.33 12.33 -2.34
N ASN A 101 -4.57 13.21 -2.98
CA ASN A 101 -4.28 14.52 -2.42
C ASN A 101 -5.49 15.44 -2.57
N HIS A 102 -6.29 15.57 -1.51
CA HIS A 102 -7.50 16.41 -1.50
C HIS A 102 -7.20 17.90 -1.71
N ARG A 103 -5.96 18.38 -1.51
CA ARG A 103 -5.61 19.77 -1.85
C ARG A 103 -5.47 19.96 -3.36
N THR A 104 -5.05 18.92 -4.07
CA THR A 104 -4.90 18.92 -5.53
C THR A 104 -6.21 18.56 -6.23
N ALA A 105 -6.94 17.58 -5.69
CA ALA A 105 -8.23 17.11 -6.23
C ALA A 105 -9.29 17.08 -5.10
N PRO A 106 -9.83 18.25 -4.70
CA PRO A 106 -10.80 18.35 -3.59
C PRO A 106 -12.13 17.65 -3.89
N TYR A 107 -12.42 17.41 -5.17
CA TYR A 107 -13.63 16.72 -5.60
C TYR A 107 -13.55 15.18 -5.52
N GLY A 108 -12.39 14.62 -5.15
CA GLY A 108 -12.20 13.16 -5.10
C GLY A 108 -13.19 12.43 -4.19
N TYR A 109 -13.60 13.07 -3.09
CA TYR A 109 -14.63 12.51 -2.20
C TYR A 109 -15.98 12.35 -2.90
N MET A 110 -16.40 13.35 -3.69
CA MET A 110 -17.63 13.32 -4.46
C MET A 110 -17.58 12.26 -5.57
N VAL A 111 -16.41 12.01 -6.15
CA VAL A 111 -16.21 10.94 -7.13
C VAL A 111 -16.37 9.57 -6.47
N GLU A 112 -15.71 9.34 -5.32
CA GLU A 112 -15.76 8.04 -4.62
C GLU A 112 -17.16 7.72 -4.08
N ASN A 113 -17.89 8.72 -3.56
CA ASN A 113 -19.13 8.51 -2.79
C ASN A 113 -20.41 9.03 -3.48
N GLY A 114 -20.28 9.79 -4.57
CA GLY A 114 -21.41 10.46 -5.21
C GLY A 114 -21.87 11.71 -4.46
N THR A 115 -22.93 12.34 -4.98
CA THR A 115 -23.62 13.49 -4.38
C THR A 115 -25.13 13.33 -4.53
N SER A 116 -25.92 14.24 -3.97
CA SER A 116 -27.38 14.23 -4.18
C SER A 116 -27.80 14.32 -5.65
N ASN A 117 -26.92 14.83 -6.52
CA ASN A 117 -27.22 15.13 -7.93
C ASN A 117 -26.43 14.29 -8.92
N ALA A 118 -25.51 13.43 -8.45
CA ALA A 118 -24.65 12.62 -9.32
C ALA A 118 -24.28 11.29 -8.64
N PRO A 119 -24.24 10.16 -9.38
CA PRO A 119 -23.91 8.86 -8.83
C PRO A 119 -22.44 8.76 -8.38
N ALA A 120 -22.15 7.77 -7.53
CA ALA A 120 -20.80 7.44 -7.12
C ALA A 120 -20.05 6.70 -8.24
N HIS A 121 -18.77 7.01 -8.39
CA HIS A 121 -17.81 6.32 -9.25
C HIS A 121 -16.64 5.82 -8.39
N PRO A 122 -16.86 4.81 -7.53
CA PRO A 122 -15.87 4.36 -6.57
C PRO A 122 -14.64 3.75 -7.27
N PHE A 123 -13.46 4.09 -6.78
CA PHE A 123 -12.18 3.61 -7.31
C PHE A 123 -11.33 2.94 -6.23
N LEU A 124 -11.45 3.30 -4.94
CA LEU A 124 -10.65 2.71 -3.87
C LEU A 124 -11.10 1.30 -3.50
N ARG A 125 -12.39 1.14 -3.14
CA ARG A 125 -12.91 -0.17 -2.72
C ARG A 125 -12.88 -1.21 -3.85
N PRO A 126 -13.23 -0.88 -5.10
CA PRO A 126 -13.06 -1.81 -6.22
C PRO A 126 -11.59 -2.17 -6.48
N ALA A 127 -10.65 -1.22 -6.35
CA ALA A 127 -9.23 -1.51 -6.47
C ALA A 127 -8.78 -2.52 -5.41
N TYR A 128 -9.18 -2.34 -4.16
CA TYR A 128 -8.85 -3.27 -3.09
C TYR A 128 -9.33 -4.69 -3.40
N HIS A 129 -10.60 -4.85 -3.78
CA HIS A 129 -11.17 -6.17 -4.07
C HIS A 129 -10.48 -6.86 -5.25
N ALA A 130 -10.13 -6.10 -6.29
CA ALA A 130 -9.46 -6.63 -7.49
C ALA A 130 -7.96 -6.93 -7.29
N ALA A 131 -7.28 -6.19 -6.42
CA ALA A 131 -5.83 -6.27 -6.26
C ALA A 131 -5.38 -7.12 -5.06
N LYS A 132 -6.23 -7.39 -4.06
CA LYS A 132 -5.82 -8.01 -2.79
C LYS A 132 -4.95 -9.26 -2.95
N GLY A 133 -5.30 -10.17 -3.87
CA GLY A 133 -4.55 -11.40 -4.09
C GLY A 133 -3.15 -11.14 -4.70
N ARG A 134 -3.08 -10.26 -5.70
CA ARG A 134 -1.80 -9.84 -6.31
C ARG A 134 -0.92 -9.09 -5.31
N ALA A 135 -1.51 -8.24 -4.48
CA ALA A 135 -0.79 -7.52 -3.43
C ALA A 135 -0.19 -8.50 -2.40
N GLN A 136 -0.96 -9.49 -1.94
CA GLN A 136 -0.46 -10.55 -1.06
C GLN A 136 0.68 -11.35 -1.70
N GLN A 137 0.57 -11.68 -2.98
CA GLN A 137 1.62 -12.37 -3.72
C GLN A 137 2.90 -11.52 -3.78
N ALA A 138 2.79 -10.24 -4.14
CA ALA A 138 3.92 -9.31 -4.20
C ALA A 138 4.64 -9.18 -2.85
N THR A 139 3.89 -8.99 -1.76
CA THR A 139 4.45 -8.98 -0.40
C THR A 139 5.15 -10.30 -0.07
N SER A 140 4.51 -11.44 -0.34
CA SER A 140 5.10 -12.75 -0.04
C SER A 140 6.35 -13.03 -0.87
N ALA A 141 6.43 -12.53 -2.10
CA ALA A 141 7.58 -12.72 -2.98
C ALA A 141 8.83 -12.04 -2.38
N VAL A 142 8.70 -10.82 -1.88
CA VAL A 142 9.81 -10.10 -1.22
C VAL A 142 10.27 -10.80 0.04
N LEU A 143 9.34 -11.25 0.90
CA LEU A 143 9.69 -11.98 2.13
C LEU A 143 10.35 -13.32 1.83
N LYS A 144 9.86 -14.06 0.84
CA LYS A 144 10.46 -15.34 0.40
C LYS A 144 11.86 -15.15 -0.17
N ALA A 145 12.08 -14.09 -0.95
CA ALA A 145 13.40 -13.76 -1.46
C ALA A 145 14.38 -13.47 -0.31
N ALA A 146 13.97 -12.64 0.66
CA ALA A 146 14.79 -12.34 1.84
C ALA A 146 15.10 -13.58 2.69
N ALA A 147 14.11 -14.47 2.88
CA ALA A 147 14.31 -15.72 3.59
C ALA A 147 15.28 -16.66 2.85
N LYS A 148 15.14 -16.78 1.51
CA LYS A 148 16.05 -17.57 0.68
C LYS A 148 17.49 -17.06 0.75
N GLU A 149 17.68 -15.74 0.69
CA GLU A 149 19.01 -15.12 0.85
C GLU A 149 19.64 -15.38 2.21
N ALA A 150 18.84 -15.43 3.28
CA ALA A 150 19.36 -15.66 4.62
C ALA A 150 19.76 -17.11 4.91
N LEU A 151 19.17 -18.05 4.16
CA LEU A 151 19.42 -19.48 4.25
C LEU A 151 20.52 -19.99 3.32
N ALA A 152 20.88 -19.20 2.30
CA ALA A 152 22.04 -19.44 1.43
C ALA A 152 23.36 -19.26 2.20
#